data_AF-A0A443P1W5-F1
#
_entry.id   AF-A0A443P1W5-F1
#
_cell.length_a   1.000
_cell.length_b   1.000
_cell.length_c   1.000
_cell.angle_alpha   90.00
_cell.angle_beta   90.00
_cell.angle_gamma   90.00
#
_symmetry.space_group_name_H-M   'P 1'
#
loop_
_entity.id
_entity.type
_entity.pdbx_description
1 polymer ?
#
loop_
_entity_poly.entity_id
_entity_poly.type
_entity_poly.pdbx_seq_one_letter_code
_entity_poly.pdbx_strand_id
1 'polypeptide(L)'
;MALSGIVESLENKSILVTGCTGFLAKVFVEKVLRIQPHLKRLFVLLRAVPLQCSASMMKYAYVAVEKEGLIQEKPLIMGEAQNKNLKLDIEAEVKLVQERLNEINVKGVNQAAQRAAMKELGLERARIFGWPNTYVFTKAMGEMLIGNFRESLPLVIVRPTIITSTYKDPFPGWIEGIR
;
A
#
# COMPACT_ATOMS: atom_id res chain seq x y z
N MET A 1 29.05 -11.17 2.20
CA MET A 1 28.77 -12.35 1.37
C MET A 1 27.31 -12.45 0.92
N ALA A 2 26.29 -12.20 1.76
CA ALA A 2 24.89 -12.24 1.29
C ALA A 2 24.47 -11.07 0.35
N LEU A 3 25.08 -9.89 0.51
CA LEU A 3 24.69 -8.70 -0.27
C LEU A 3 25.08 -8.80 -1.76
N SER A 4 26.22 -9.42 -2.08
CA SER A 4 26.68 -9.57 -3.47
C SER A 4 25.70 -10.41 -4.29
N GLY A 5 25.20 -11.51 -3.72
CA GLY A 5 24.19 -12.34 -4.39
C GLY A 5 22.86 -11.63 -4.64
N ILE A 6 22.42 -10.74 -3.73
CA ILE A 6 21.20 -9.95 -3.96
C ILE A 6 21.42 -8.93 -5.08
N VAL A 7 22.55 -8.22 -5.07
CA VAL A 7 22.85 -7.22 -6.13
C VAL A 7 22.91 -7.91 -7.48
N GLU A 8 23.66 -9.00 -7.61
CA GLU A 8 23.75 -9.82 -8.82
C GLU A 8 22.37 -10.32 -9.29
N SER A 9 21.49 -10.71 -8.36
CA SER A 9 20.14 -11.18 -8.72
C SER A 9 19.26 -10.12 -9.40
N LEU A 10 19.56 -8.83 -9.18
CA LEU A 10 18.84 -7.69 -9.76
C LEU A 10 19.46 -7.20 -11.07
N GLU A 11 20.60 -7.76 -11.48
CA GLU A 11 21.28 -7.39 -12.72
C GLU A 11 20.40 -7.67 -13.95
N ASN A 12 20.34 -6.70 -14.87
CA ASN A 12 19.55 -6.74 -16.10
C ASN A 12 18.04 -6.99 -15.89
N LYS A 13 17.54 -6.84 -14.65
CA LYS A 13 16.11 -6.97 -14.35
C LYS A 13 15.36 -5.68 -14.65
N SER A 14 14.07 -5.84 -14.97
CA SER A 14 13.11 -4.73 -14.95
C SER A 14 12.29 -4.86 -13.67
N ILE A 15 12.28 -3.82 -12.84
CA ILE A 15 11.61 -3.85 -11.53
C ILE A 15 10.50 -2.81 -11.54
N LEU A 16 9.30 -3.20 -11.09
CA LEU A 16 8.22 -2.27 -10.77
C LEU A 16 8.14 -2.14 -9.25
N VAL A 17 8.26 -0.91 -8.75
CA VAL A 17 8.04 -0.59 -7.34
C VAL A 17 6.72 0.15 -7.22
N THR A 18 5.83 -0.35 -6.36
CA THR A 18 4.57 0.32 -5.98
C THR A 18 4.66 0.84 -4.54
N GLY A 19 3.84 1.82 -4.18
CA GLY A 19 3.92 2.43 -2.85
C GLY A 19 5.17 3.31 -2.65
N CYS A 20 5.81 3.74 -3.73
CA CYS A 20 7.06 4.53 -3.76
C CYS A 20 7.00 5.86 -3.03
N THR A 21 5.82 6.37 -2.71
CA THR A 21 5.68 7.55 -1.86
C THR A 21 5.94 7.26 -0.38
N GLY A 22 5.91 5.99 0.03
CA GLY A 22 6.22 5.56 1.40
C GLY A 22 7.73 5.51 1.65
N PHE A 23 8.13 5.77 2.89
CA PHE A 23 9.52 5.90 3.29
C PHE A 23 10.40 4.70 2.89
N LEU A 24 9.97 3.46 3.22
CA LEU A 24 10.76 2.27 2.89
C LEU A 24 10.99 2.10 1.39
N ALA A 25 9.97 2.36 0.57
CA ALA A 25 10.08 2.22 -0.87
C ALA A 25 11.03 3.26 -1.47
N LYS A 26 11.11 4.47 -0.89
CA LYS A 26 12.11 5.48 -1.27
C LYS A 26 13.52 5.02 -0.94
N VAL A 27 13.73 4.53 0.29
CA VAL A 27 15.02 3.97 0.71
C VAL A 27 15.41 2.81 -0.19
N PHE A 28 14.48 1.92 -0.53
CA PHE A 28 14.72 0.81 -1.44
C PHE A 28 15.12 1.29 -2.85
N VAL A 29 14.37 2.22 -3.44
CA VAL A 29 14.68 2.79 -4.75
C VAL A 29 16.06 3.46 -4.76
N GLU A 30 16.34 4.30 -3.75
CA GLU A 30 17.67 4.92 -3.58
C GLU A 30 18.75 3.85 -3.52
N LYS A 31 18.57 2.82 -2.70
CA LYS A 31 19.54 1.76 -2.49
C LYS A 31 19.81 1.00 -3.78
N VAL A 32 18.77 0.60 -4.51
CA VAL A 32 18.89 -0.10 -5.81
C VAL A 32 19.66 0.75 -6.81
N LEU A 33 19.32 2.03 -6.95
CA LEU A 33 19.99 2.94 -7.88
C LEU A 33 21.46 3.19 -7.50
N ARG A 34 21.78 3.18 -6.20
CA ARG A 34 23.16 3.36 -5.71
C ARG A 34 24.03 2.12 -5.89
N ILE A 35 23.48 0.92 -5.69
CA ILE A 35 24.28 -0.32 -5.59
C ILE A 35 24.23 -1.22 -6.82
N GLN A 36 23.22 -1.09 -7.70
CA GLN A 36 23.08 -1.91 -8.90
C GLN A 36 23.06 -1.02 -10.17
N PRO A 37 24.24 -0.73 -10.75
CA PRO A 37 24.34 0.14 -11.92
C PRO A 37 23.76 -0.48 -13.21
N HIS A 38 23.60 -1.81 -13.27
CA HIS A 38 23.15 -2.55 -14.46
C HIS A 38 21.68 -2.97 -14.38
N LEU A 39 20.82 -2.10 -13.85
CA LEU A 39 19.37 -2.33 -13.88
C LEU A 39 18.82 -1.99 -15.27
N LYS A 40 18.03 -2.90 -15.88
CA LYS A 40 17.47 -2.66 -17.23
C LYS A 40 16.48 -1.52 -17.23
N ARG A 41 15.47 -1.58 -16.34
CA ARG A 41 14.43 -0.55 -16.17
C ARG A 41 13.90 -0.55 -14.75
N LEU A 42 13.70 0.63 -14.18
CA LEU A 42 12.97 0.84 -12.94
C LEU A 42 11.65 1.56 -13.25
N PHE A 43 10.53 0.93 -12.96
CA PHE A 43 9.20 1.52 -13.04
C PHE A 43 8.73 1.92 -11.65
N VAL A 44 8.25 3.15 -11.53
CA VAL A 44 7.74 3.71 -10.26
C VAL A 44 6.33 4.20 -10.53
N LEU A 45 5.34 3.62 -9.87
CA LEU A 45 3.97 4.11 -9.96
C LEU A 45 3.75 5.25 -8.97
N LEU A 46 3.60 6.47 -9.49
CA LEU A 46 3.26 7.66 -8.72
C LEU A 46 1.81 8.06 -8.98
N ARG A 47 1.06 8.31 -7.91
CA ARG A 47 -0.26 8.92 -8.02
C ARG A 47 -0.07 10.43 -8.17
N ALA A 48 -0.56 10.98 -9.28
CA ALA A 48 -0.65 12.43 -9.43
C ALA A 48 -1.55 13.01 -8.33
N VAL A 49 -1.02 13.95 -7.56
CA VAL A 49 -1.80 14.80 -6.66
C VAL A 49 -1.98 16.12 -7.42
N PRO A 50 -3.21 16.62 -7.61
CA PRO A 50 -3.38 17.98 -8.14
C PRO A 50 -2.56 18.96 -7.29
N LEU A 51 -1.89 19.91 -7.94
CA LEU A 51 -1.08 20.97 -7.33
C LEU A 51 -1.96 21.91 -6.49
N GLN A 52 -2.51 21.45 -5.38
CA GLN A 52 -3.09 22.26 -4.32
C GLN A 52 -3.36 21.37 -3.10
N CYS A 53 -2.69 21.71 -2.00
CA CYS A 53 -2.77 21.12 -0.67
C CYS A 53 -2.17 19.71 -0.53
N SER A 54 -0.92 19.65 -0.03
CA SER A 54 -0.43 18.45 0.64
C SER A 54 0.47 18.84 1.82
N ALA A 55 -0.11 19.57 2.78
CA ALA A 55 0.37 19.55 4.15
C ALA A 55 -0.39 18.43 4.89
N SER A 56 0.35 17.57 5.56
CA SER A 56 -0.15 16.60 6.56
C SER A 56 -0.95 15.42 6.02
N MET A 57 -0.25 14.37 5.57
CA MET A 57 -0.83 13.03 5.56
C MET A 57 0.12 12.07 6.27
N MET A 58 0.13 12.17 7.60
CA MET A 58 0.82 11.22 8.47
C MET A 58 0.08 9.88 8.38
N LYS A 59 0.50 9.04 7.44
CA LYS A 59 -0.06 7.70 7.24
C LYS A 59 0.61 6.73 8.19
N TYR A 60 0.19 6.77 9.46
CA TYR A 60 0.52 5.70 10.40
C TYR A 60 -0.12 4.40 9.92
N ALA A 61 0.70 3.40 9.62
CA ALA A 61 0.25 2.03 9.40
C ALA A 61 0.03 1.37 10.76
N TYR A 62 -1.23 1.09 11.10
CA TYR A 62 -1.57 0.32 12.29
C TYR A 62 -1.50 -1.17 11.98
N VAL A 63 -0.74 -1.89 12.80
CA VAL A 63 -0.90 -3.34 12.99
C VAL A 63 -2.10 -3.48 13.92
N ALA A 64 -3.30 -3.70 13.37
CA ALA A 64 -4.46 -4.05 14.18
C ALA A 64 -4.36 -5.53 14.53
N VAL A 65 -3.64 -5.83 15.62
CA VAL A 65 -3.57 -7.18 16.15
C VAL A 65 -3.79 -7.11 17.66
N GLU A 66 -4.89 -7.70 18.11
CA GLU A 66 -5.21 -7.94 19.53
C GLU A 66 -4.48 -9.17 20.08
N LYS A 67 -3.36 -9.56 19.49
CA LYS A 67 -2.62 -10.78 19.85
C LYS A 67 -1.20 -10.44 20.26
N GLU A 68 -0.85 -10.87 21.45
CA GLU A 68 0.51 -10.82 21.96
C GLU A 68 1.36 -11.96 21.39
N GLY A 69 2.67 -11.73 21.27
CA GLY A 69 3.64 -12.74 20.86
C GLY A 69 4.12 -12.62 19.40
N LEU A 70 4.87 -13.64 18.96
CA LEU A 70 5.40 -13.71 17.60
C LEU A 70 4.26 -13.98 16.61
N ILE A 71 3.95 -12.97 15.80
CA ILE A 71 2.95 -13.07 14.74
C ILE A 71 3.67 -13.41 13.44
N GLN A 72 3.44 -14.61 12.92
CA GLN A 72 3.93 -14.96 11.59
C GLN A 72 3.10 -14.24 10.53
N GLU A 73 3.77 -13.67 9.54
CA GLU A 73 3.10 -13.11 8.37
C GLU A 73 2.39 -14.23 7.61
N LYS A 74 1.10 -14.02 7.35
CA LYS A 74 0.29 -14.89 6.51
C LYS A 74 -0.01 -14.18 5.18
N PRO A 75 0.12 -14.86 4.04
CA PRO A 75 -0.36 -14.35 2.77
C PRO A 75 -1.85 -14.00 2.86
N LEU A 76 -2.26 -12.91 2.22
CA LEU A 76 -3.69 -12.60 2.07
C LEU A 76 -4.21 -13.30 0.82
N ILE A 77 -5.20 -14.16 1.00
CA ILE A 77 -5.77 -14.96 -0.09
C ILE A 77 -6.92 -14.21 -0.74
N MET A 78 -7.00 -14.28 -2.06
CA MET A 78 -8.07 -13.66 -2.84
C MET A 78 -9.44 -14.14 -2.34
N GLY A 79 -10.29 -13.19 -1.94
CA GLY A 79 -11.63 -13.48 -1.46
C GLY A 79 -11.80 -13.68 0.04
N GLU A 80 -10.72 -13.81 0.81
CA GLU A 80 -10.80 -14.03 2.26
C GLU A 80 -10.98 -12.71 3.03
N ALA A 81 -12.08 -12.61 3.77
CA ALA A 81 -12.29 -11.53 4.74
C ALA A 81 -11.70 -11.86 6.12
N GLN A 82 -11.39 -10.85 6.94
CA GLN A 82 -11.05 -11.06 8.35
C GLN A 82 -12.28 -11.58 9.12
N ASN A 83 -13.46 -11.13 8.72
CA ASN A 83 -14.71 -11.72 9.14
C ASN A 83 -14.94 -13.06 8.42
N LYS A 84 -14.72 -14.17 9.13
CA LYS A 84 -14.79 -15.54 8.58
C LYS A 84 -16.16 -15.93 8.01
N ASN A 85 -17.21 -15.19 8.33
CA ASN A 85 -18.57 -15.46 7.83
C ASN A 85 -18.83 -14.83 6.46
N LEU A 86 -17.90 -14.03 5.94
CA LEU A 86 -18.07 -13.27 4.70
C LEU A 86 -16.96 -13.60 3.71
N LYS A 87 -17.31 -13.53 2.42
CA LYS A 87 -16.37 -13.57 1.31
C LYS A 87 -16.25 -12.17 0.73
N LEU A 88 -15.03 -11.71 0.49
CA LEU A 88 -14.76 -10.39 -0.08
C LEU A 88 -14.69 -10.48 -1.61
N ASP A 89 -15.65 -9.90 -2.30
CA ASP A 89 -15.57 -9.72 -3.76
C ASP A 89 -15.06 -8.32 -4.08
N ILE A 90 -13.80 -8.23 -4.49
CA ILE A 90 -13.13 -6.95 -4.77
C ILE A 90 -13.78 -6.22 -5.95
N GLU A 91 -14.25 -6.95 -6.97
CA GLU A 91 -14.90 -6.35 -8.13
C GLU A 91 -16.26 -5.76 -7.76
N ALA A 92 -17.03 -6.49 -6.93
CA ALA A 92 -18.27 -5.99 -6.39
C ALA A 92 -18.07 -4.74 -5.52
N GLU A 93 -17.02 -4.70 -4.68
CA GLU A 93 -16.69 -3.51 -3.88
C GLU A 93 -16.33 -2.30 -4.76
N VAL A 94 -15.54 -2.50 -5.82
CA VAL A 94 -15.21 -1.43 -6.77
C VAL A 94 -16.47 -0.90 -7.46
N LYS A 95 -17.36 -1.80 -7.89
CA LYS A 95 -18.64 -1.43 -8.51
C LYS A 95 -19.52 -0.61 -7.56
N LEU A 96 -19.66 -1.06 -6.32
CA LEU A 96 -20.42 -0.36 -5.28
C LEU A 96 -19.88 1.06 -5.04
N VAL A 97 -18.56 1.22 -4.95
CA VAL A 97 -17.91 2.53 -4.79
C VAL A 97 -18.19 3.43 -5.98
N GLN A 98 -18.18 2.89 -7.20
CA GLN A 98 -18.45 3.65 -8.42
C GLN A 98 -19.93 4.09 -8.52
N GLU A 99 -20.87 3.21 -8.18
CA GLU A 99 -22.30 3.52 -8.11
C GLU A 99 -22.57 4.64 -7.11
N ARG A 100 -21.99 4.53 -5.90
CA ARG A 100 -22.12 5.58 -4.89
C ARG A 100 -21.56 6.92 -5.36
N LEU A 101 -20.41 6.90 -6.03
CA LEU A 101 -19.80 8.12 -6.57
C LEU A 101 -20.71 8.77 -7.62
N ASN A 102 -21.33 7.97 -8.50
CA ASN A 102 -22.25 8.45 -9.52
C ASN A 102 -23.49 9.10 -8.90
N GLU A 103 -24.10 8.47 -7.89
CA GLU A 103 -25.25 9.05 -7.15
C GLU A 103 -24.92 10.41 -6.53
N ILE A 104 -23.74 10.52 -5.91
CA ILE A 104 -23.28 11.75 -5.27
C ILE A 104 -23.05 12.84 -6.31
N ASN A 105 -22.45 12.50 -7.45
CA ASN A 105 -22.22 13.43 -8.54
C ASN A 105 -23.55 13.95 -9.12
N VAL A 106 -24.56 13.09 -9.29
CA VAL A 106 -25.90 13.49 -9.75
C VAL A 106 -26.58 14.45 -8.78
N LYS A 107 -26.37 14.28 -7.47
CA LYS A 107 -26.92 15.17 -6.43
C LYS A 107 -26.24 16.55 -6.38
N GLY A 108 -25.13 16.76 -7.10
CA GLY A 108 -24.45 18.05 -7.17
C GLY A 108 -23.91 18.56 -5.82
N VAL A 109 -23.61 17.67 -4.88
CA VAL A 109 -23.08 18.08 -3.57
C VAL A 109 -21.65 18.63 -3.68
N ASN A 110 -21.30 19.51 -2.75
CA ASN A 110 -19.95 20.09 -2.71
C ASN A 110 -18.86 19.02 -2.44
N GLN A 111 -17.61 19.35 -2.79
CA GLN A 111 -16.49 18.41 -2.65
C GLN A 111 -16.25 17.93 -1.21
N ALA A 112 -16.53 18.75 -0.21
CA ALA A 112 -16.34 18.39 1.19
C ALA A 112 -17.35 17.30 1.62
N ALA A 113 -18.62 17.48 1.25
CA ALA A 113 -19.68 16.51 1.49
C ALA A 113 -19.43 15.20 0.72
N GLN A 114 -18.98 15.29 -0.54
CA GLN A 114 -18.56 14.11 -1.31
C GLN A 114 -17.44 13.34 -0.60
N ARG A 115 -16.39 14.03 -0.15
CA ARG A 115 -15.29 13.38 0.59
C ARG A 115 -15.76 12.74 1.89
N ALA A 116 -16.64 13.40 2.63
CA ALA A 116 -17.19 12.87 3.87
C ALA A 116 -18.00 11.59 3.63
N ALA A 117 -18.91 11.61 2.64
CA ALA A 117 -19.73 10.44 2.28
C ALA A 117 -18.87 9.26 1.80
N MET A 118 -17.84 9.49 0.99
CA MET A 118 -16.93 8.43 0.54
C MET A 118 -16.07 7.88 1.68
N LYS A 119 -15.66 8.73 2.62
CA LYS A 119 -14.92 8.30 3.82
C LYS A 119 -15.79 7.44 4.72
N GLU A 120 -17.04 7.82 4.93
CA GLU A 120 -18.01 7.07 5.73
C GLU A 120 -18.26 5.68 5.11
N LEU A 121 -18.56 5.63 3.81
CA LEU A 121 -18.72 4.37 3.08
C LEU A 121 -17.49 3.49 3.24
N GLY A 122 -16.29 4.03 3.00
CA GLY A 122 -15.06 3.26 3.11
C GLY A 122 -14.79 2.71 4.52
N LEU A 123 -15.24 3.40 5.57
CA LEU A 123 -15.12 2.92 6.95
C LEU A 123 -16.14 1.83 7.24
N GLU A 124 -17.37 1.99 6.76
CA GLU A 124 -18.43 0.98 6.85
C GLU A 124 -17.99 -0.33 6.19
N ARG A 125 -17.52 -0.28 4.94
CA ARG A 125 -17.03 -1.46 4.21
C ARG A 125 -15.89 -2.15 4.95
N ALA A 126 -14.91 -1.39 5.44
CA ALA A 126 -13.80 -1.95 6.20
C ALA A 126 -14.30 -2.73 7.44
N ARG A 127 -15.23 -2.15 8.22
CA ARG A 127 -15.80 -2.79 9.41
C ARG A 127 -16.56 -4.08 9.08
N ILE A 128 -17.38 -4.07 8.03
CA ILE A 128 -18.19 -5.24 7.61
C ILE A 128 -17.29 -6.47 7.42
N PHE A 129 -16.19 -6.29 6.70
CA PHE A 129 -15.27 -7.39 6.43
C PHE A 129 -14.18 -7.61 7.49
N GLY A 130 -14.24 -6.87 8.61
CA GLY A 130 -13.39 -7.08 9.78
C GLY A 130 -12.05 -6.35 9.78
N TRP A 131 -11.90 -5.28 8.98
CA TRP A 131 -10.72 -4.42 9.00
C TRP A 131 -10.95 -3.14 9.81
N PRO A 132 -9.92 -2.64 10.50
CA PRO A 132 -10.04 -1.51 11.44
C PRO A 132 -10.33 -0.18 10.75
N ASN A 133 -9.90 -0.01 9.50
CA ASN A 133 -10.06 1.21 8.73
C ASN A 133 -9.88 0.94 7.23
N THR A 134 -10.27 1.93 6.42
CA THR A 134 -10.22 1.88 4.96
C THR A 134 -8.80 1.73 4.41
N TYR A 135 -7.78 2.25 5.09
CA TYR A 135 -6.39 2.14 4.64
C TYR A 135 -5.91 0.69 4.66
N VAL A 136 -6.07 0.00 5.80
CA VAL A 136 -5.67 -1.42 5.92
C VAL A 136 -6.51 -2.29 4.99
N PHE A 137 -7.81 -2.00 4.90
CA PHE A 137 -8.72 -2.72 4.02
C PHE A 137 -8.32 -2.63 2.53
N THR A 138 -8.06 -1.41 2.03
CA THR A 138 -7.66 -1.21 0.62
C THR A 138 -6.27 -1.77 0.32
N LYS A 139 -5.35 -1.76 1.30
CA LYS A 139 -4.04 -2.41 1.16
C LYS A 139 -4.16 -3.93 1.11
N ALA A 140 -5.02 -4.51 1.93
CA ALA A 140 -5.32 -5.94 1.90
C ALA A 140 -5.88 -6.36 0.53
N MET A 141 -6.86 -5.62 0.01
CA MET A 141 -7.41 -5.87 -1.34
C MET A 141 -6.35 -5.76 -2.44
N GLY A 142 -5.50 -4.72 -2.39
CA GLY A 142 -4.43 -4.56 -3.38
C GLY A 142 -3.41 -5.70 -3.34
N GLU A 143 -3.08 -6.18 -2.15
CA GLU A 143 -2.23 -7.36 -1.98
C GLU A 143 -2.89 -8.63 -2.53
N MET A 144 -4.18 -8.87 -2.23
CA MET A 144 -4.91 -10.02 -2.76
C MET A 144 -4.91 -10.04 -4.30
N LEU A 145 -5.17 -8.88 -4.92
CA LEU A 145 -5.15 -8.72 -6.38
C LEU A 145 -3.78 -9.06 -6.96
N ILE A 146 -2.71 -8.46 -6.44
CA ILE A 146 -1.35 -8.69 -6.97
C ILE A 146 -0.87 -10.12 -6.67
N GLY A 147 -1.21 -10.65 -5.49
CA GLY A 147 -0.91 -12.02 -5.09
C GLY A 147 -1.54 -13.07 -6.00
N ASN A 148 -2.72 -12.77 -6.57
CA ASN A 148 -3.36 -13.62 -7.57
C ASN A 148 -2.57 -13.71 -8.89
N PHE A 149 -1.67 -12.75 -9.18
CA PHE A 149 -0.79 -12.75 -10.35
C PHE A 149 0.62 -13.32 -10.06
N ARG A 150 0.86 -13.88 -8.87
CA ARG A 150 2.20 -14.36 -8.46
C ARG A 150 2.79 -15.44 -9.37
N GLU A 151 1.95 -16.21 -10.08
CA GLU A 151 2.40 -17.28 -10.98
C GLU A 151 2.88 -16.75 -12.33
N SER A 152 2.37 -15.59 -12.75
CA SER A 152 2.76 -14.94 -14.00
C SER A 152 3.81 -13.84 -13.81
N LEU A 153 4.04 -13.39 -12.57
CA LEU A 153 4.97 -12.31 -12.24
C LEU A 153 5.76 -12.62 -10.96
N PRO A 154 7.12 -12.62 -11.01
CA PRO A 154 7.94 -12.65 -9.81
C PRO A 154 7.58 -11.50 -8.87
N LEU A 155 7.05 -11.85 -7.70
CA LEU A 155 6.43 -10.91 -6.76
C LEU A 155 7.07 -11.00 -5.38
N VAL A 156 7.41 -9.84 -4.82
CA VAL A 156 7.83 -9.70 -3.42
C VAL A 156 6.89 -8.71 -2.75
N ILE A 157 6.32 -9.12 -1.61
CA ILE A 157 5.50 -8.26 -0.75
C ILE A 157 6.22 -8.12 0.58
N VAL A 158 6.34 -6.89 1.06
CA VAL A 158 6.95 -6.56 2.34
C VAL A 158 5.96 -5.75 3.15
N ARG A 159 5.68 -6.17 4.40
CA ARG A 159 4.75 -5.49 5.32
C ARG A 159 5.51 -4.94 6.53
N PRO A 160 6.32 -3.89 6.36
CA PRO A 160 7.05 -3.32 7.48
C PRO A 160 6.09 -2.75 8.52
N THR A 161 6.50 -2.76 9.77
CA THR A 161 5.87 -1.96 10.83
C THR A 161 6.15 -0.47 10.62
N ILE A 162 5.68 0.39 11.53
CA ILE A 162 5.95 1.82 11.47
C ILE A 162 7.47 2.05 11.48
N ILE A 163 7.96 2.75 10.46
CA ILE A 163 9.35 3.17 10.35
C ILE A 163 9.43 4.66 10.70
N THR A 164 10.28 4.99 11.66
CA THR A 164 10.49 6.37 12.11
C THR A 164 11.58 7.05 11.30
N SER A 165 12.81 6.56 11.38
CA SER A 165 13.95 7.11 10.65
C SER A 165 14.96 6.03 10.31
N THR A 166 15.88 6.35 9.41
CA THR A 166 17.02 5.47 9.11
C THR A 166 18.01 5.49 10.24
N TYR A 167 18.48 4.31 10.65
CA TYR A 167 19.54 4.19 11.64
C TYR A 167 20.91 4.60 11.07
N LYS A 168 21.22 4.20 9.82
CA LYS A 168 22.54 4.41 9.20
C LYS A 168 22.48 4.79 7.72
N ASP A 169 21.89 3.93 6.89
CA ASP A 169 21.80 4.12 5.45
C ASP A 169 20.43 4.70 5.07
N PRO A 170 20.34 5.62 4.10
CA PRO A 170 21.43 6.26 3.34
C PRO A 170 22.21 7.30 4.15
N PHE A 171 21.61 7.90 5.17
CA PHE A 171 22.29 8.66 6.21
C PHE A 171 21.49 8.53 7.51
N PRO A 172 22.12 8.62 8.70
CA PRO A 172 21.41 8.52 9.98
C PRO A 172 20.36 9.62 10.14
N GLY A 173 19.17 9.26 10.64
CA GLY A 173 18.12 10.21 10.94
C GLY A 173 17.33 10.72 9.73
N TRP A 174 17.46 10.10 8.55
CA TRP A 174 16.57 10.45 7.44
C TRP A 174 15.13 10.13 7.83
N ILE A 175 14.30 11.16 7.83
CA ILE A 175 12.85 11.09 8.02
C ILE A 175 12.20 12.03 7.01
N GLU A 176 10.98 11.71 6.63
CA GLU A 176 10.20 12.50 5.69
C GLU A 176 8.87 12.88 6.32
N GLY A 177 8.45 14.14 6.15
CA GLY A 177 7.19 14.64 6.71
C GLY A 177 7.27 15.22 8.12
N ILE A 178 8.45 15.49 8.66
CA ILE A 178 8.61 16.46 9.76
C ILE A 178 8.67 17.86 9.14
N ARG A 179 7.51 18.48 8.97
CA ARG A 179 7.33 19.92 8.89
C ARG A 179 6.08 20.29 9.67
#